data_AF-D8RSY1-F1
#
_entry.id   AF-D8RSY1-F1
#
_cell.length_a   1.000
_cell.length_b   1.000
_cell.length_c   1.000
_cell.angle_alpha   90.00
_cell.angle_beta   90.00
_cell.angle_gamma   90.00
#
_symmetry.space_group_name_H-M   'P 1'
#
loop_
_entity.id
_entity.type
_entity.pdbx_description
1 polymer ?
#
loop_
_entity_poly.entity_id
_entity_poly.type
_entity_poly.pdbx_seq_one_letter_code
_entity_poly.pdbx_strand_id
1 'polypeptide(L)'
;GPKPSDLYGKFTWKIENFSEISKRELRSNVFEVGGYKWYILVYPQGCDVCNHLSLFLCVADYDKLLPGRWSHFAQFTIAVVNKDPKKSKYSADTLHRFCKKEHDWGWKKFMELSKVADGFTVGDTLVIKAQVQVIRENPLQPFRCLDCQYRRELVRVYITNVEGICRRFVEEKREKLGKVIEDTLCWSSFRAFWSAVEDNARRRLAREKTDIIFKAVVKRFFNEKEVTSTLVMDALYSGCKALDRQKKNKNHKLDAGYDSFTPVVWMEKDFFVLAGDILSLLERVVLEPLPSYKDDKGPQNRTKDGASGDEFGKEFVERDERRLTELGRRTVEMFVLAHLFSNRIEVAYREAVALKRQEELIREEEAAGQAENELK
;
A
#
# COMPACT_ATOMS: atom_id res chain seq x y z
N GLY A 1 -4.57 -2.56 -23.22
CA GLY A 1 -4.94 -1.33 -22.50
C GLY A 1 -3.86 -0.27 -22.72
N PRO A 2 -4.12 1.03 -22.49
CA PRO A 2 -3.15 2.11 -22.71
C PRO A 2 -1.84 1.88 -21.92
N LYS A 3 -0.73 2.49 -22.34
CA LYS A 3 0.55 2.34 -21.64
C LYS A 3 0.50 3.04 -20.28
N PRO A 4 1.32 2.64 -19.28
CA PRO A 4 1.36 3.32 -17.98
C PRO A 4 1.65 4.83 -18.08
N SER A 5 2.46 5.24 -19.06
CA SER A 5 2.74 6.64 -19.39
C SER A 5 1.48 7.45 -19.71
N ASP A 6 0.48 6.80 -20.32
CA ASP A 6 -0.74 7.48 -20.77
C ASP A 6 -1.72 7.72 -19.62
N LEU A 7 -1.47 7.10 -18.45
CA LEU A 7 -2.29 7.23 -17.26
C LEU A 7 -1.94 8.45 -16.42
N TYR A 8 -0.79 9.08 -16.65
CA TYR A 8 -0.36 10.29 -15.97
C TYR A 8 -0.32 11.47 -16.93
N GLY A 9 -0.76 12.63 -16.47
CA GLY A 9 -0.76 13.84 -17.28
C GLY A 9 -0.64 15.11 -16.44
N LYS A 10 -0.09 16.14 -17.06
CA LYS A 10 0.05 17.48 -16.49
C LYS A 10 -0.72 18.46 -17.37
N PHE A 11 -1.43 19.38 -16.74
CA PHE A 11 -2.14 20.45 -17.41
C PHE A 11 -1.81 21.78 -16.74
N THR A 12 -1.66 22.84 -17.55
CA THR A 12 -1.43 24.20 -17.04
C THR A 12 -2.48 25.12 -17.64
N TRP A 13 -3.18 25.84 -16.78
CA TRP A 13 -4.17 26.82 -17.14
C TRP A 13 -3.71 28.21 -16.69
N LYS A 14 -3.68 29.15 -17.62
CA LYS A 14 -3.43 30.57 -17.34
C LYS A 14 -4.76 31.31 -17.43
N ILE A 15 -5.05 32.08 -16.39
CA ILE A 15 -6.22 32.95 -16.32
C ILE A 15 -5.70 34.37 -16.34
N GLU A 16 -5.85 35.04 -17.47
CA GLU A 16 -5.44 36.43 -17.67
C GLU A 16 -6.53 37.38 -17.16
N ASN A 17 -6.13 38.62 -16.86
CA ASN A 17 -7.00 39.66 -16.29
C ASN A 17 -7.80 39.18 -15.07
N PHE A 18 -7.14 38.43 -14.17
CA PHE A 18 -7.80 37.73 -13.06
C PHE A 18 -8.55 38.70 -12.13
N SER A 19 -8.01 39.90 -11.93
CA SER A 19 -8.63 40.93 -11.09
C SER A 19 -9.96 41.47 -11.65
N GLU A 20 -10.16 41.41 -12.96
CA GLU A 20 -11.36 41.93 -13.65
C GLU A 20 -12.49 40.89 -13.74
N ILE A 21 -12.24 39.65 -13.30
CA ILE A 21 -13.20 38.57 -13.45
C ILE A 21 -14.36 38.72 -12.45
N SER A 22 -15.52 39.07 -12.98
CA SER A 22 -16.80 39.11 -12.25
C SER A 22 -17.63 37.82 -12.36
N LYS A 23 -17.18 36.84 -13.16
CA LYS A 23 -17.87 35.56 -13.34
C LYS A 23 -17.85 34.76 -12.04
N ARG A 24 -18.98 34.14 -11.70
CA ARG A 24 -19.10 33.24 -10.54
C ARG A 24 -18.14 32.06 -10.62
N GLU A 25 -18.06 31.43 -11.79
CA GLU A 25 -17.19 30.29 -12.05
C GLU A 25 -16.46 30.43 -13.38
N LEU A 26 -15.29 29.81 -13.46
CA LEU A 26 -14.47 29.70 -14.66
C LEU A 26 -14.15 28.23 -14.91
N ARG A 27 -14.16 27.83 -16.18
CA ARG A 27 -13.80 26.48 -16.61
C ARG A 27 -12.59 26.55 -17.54
N SER A 28 -11.61 25.69 -17.33
CA SER A 28 -10.49 25.54 -18.25
C SER A 28 -10.92 24.89 -19.56
N ASN A 29 -10.03 24.92 -20.55
CA ASN A 29 -10.11 24.00 -21.67
C ASN A 29 -10.07 22.55 -21.18
N VAL A 30 -10.72 21.66 -21.93
CA VAL A 30 -10.70 20.22 -21.67
C VAL A 30 -9.32 19.65 -22.03
N PHE A 31 -8.80 18.78 -21.17
CA PHE A 31 -7.55 18.06 -21.38
C PHE A 31 -7.73 16.56 -21.12
N GLU A 32 -6.93 15.73 -21.78
CA GLU A 32 -7.09 14.28 -21.71
C GLU A 32 -5.95 13.63 -20.92
N VAL A 33 -6.30 12.77 -19.96
CA VAL A 33 -5.36 11.95 -19.18
C VAL A 33 -5.99 10.59 -18.93
N GLY A 34 -5.24 9.52 -19.19
CA GLY A 34 -5.68 8.14 -18.97
C GLY A 34 -6.88 7.71 -19.80
N GLY A 35 -7.14 8.37 -20.93
CA GLY A 35 -8.33 8.16 -21.77
C GLY A 35 -9.59 8.85 -21.23
N TYR A 36 -9.45 9.73 -20.25
CA TYR A 36 -10.54 10.52 -19.68
C TYR A 36 -10.33 12.00 -19.93
N LYS A 37 -11.43 12.70 -20.18
CA LYS A 37 -11.44 14.15 -20.37
C LYS A 37 -11.71 14.86 -19.06
N TRP A 38 -10.85 15.81 -18.73
CA TRP A 38 -10.83 16.57 -17.50
C TRP A 38 -10.91 18.06 -17.79
N TYR A 39 -11.39 18.83 -16.82
CA TYR A 39 -11.22 20.28 -16.80
C TYR A 39 -11.04 20.76 -15.36
N ILE A 40 -10.46 21.95 -15.19
CA ILE A 40 -10.36 22.63 -13.90
C ILE A 40 -11.52 23.60 -13.78
N LEU A 41 -12.23 23.55 -12.65
CA LEU A 41 -13.28 24.50 -12.27
C LEU A 41 -12.74 25.41 -11.16
N VAL A 42 -12.82 26.72 -11.38
CA VAL A 42 -12.40 27.75 -10.42
C VAL A 42 -13.61 28.59 -10.02
N TYR A 43 -13.74 28.87 -8.73
CA TYR A 43 -14.58 29.95 -8.24
C TYR A 43 -13.67 31.07 -7.71
N PRO A 44 -13.49 32.17 -8.47
CA PRO A 44 -12.55 33.23 -8.12
C PRO A 44 -12.88 33.93 -6.81
N GLN A 45 -14.16 34.01 -6.44
CA GLN A 45 -14.65 34.67 -5.22
C GLN A 45 -15.17 33.70 -4.15
N GLY A 46 -15.06 32.39 -4.42
CA GLY A 46 -15.56 31.31 -3.57
C GLY A 46 -16.81 30.61 -4.10
N CYS A 47 -16.94 29.32 -3.79
CA CYS A 47 -18.12 28.51 -4.12
C CYS A 47 -19.23 28.69 -3.07
N ASP A 48 -19.02 28.12 -1.88
CA ASP A 48 -19.94 28.23 -0.73
C ASP A 48 -19.40 29.16 0.36
N VAL A 49 -18.09 29.40 0.33
CA VAL A 49 -17.36 30.20 1.32
C VAL A 49 -16.74 31.37 0.58
N CYS A 50 -17.18 32.58 0.91
CA CYS A 50 -16.65 33.81 0.33
C CYS A 50 -15.17 34.03 0.69
N ASN A 51 -14.50 34.92 -0.05
CA ASN A 51 -13.12 35.37 0.19
C ASN A 51 -12.06 34.27 0.06
N HIS A 52 -12.40 33.15 -0.56
CA HIS A 52 -11.47 32.06 -0.86
C HIS A 52 -11.54 31.72 -2.34
N LEU A 53 -10.37 31.50 -2.94
CA LEU A 53 -10.26 30.79 -4.21
C LEU A 53 -10.69 29.33 -3.96
N SER A 54 -11.68 28.85 -4.70
CA SER A 54 -12.05 27.43 -4.71
C SER A 54 -11.61 26.77 -6.02
N LEU A 55 -11.05 25.55 -5.93
CA LEU A 55 -10.51 24.81 -7.08
C LEU A 55 -11.03 23.37 -7.08
N PHE A 56 -11.49 22.90 -8.23
CA PHE A 56 -11.95 21.53 -8.42
C PHE A 56 -11.40 20.94 -9.71
N LEU A 57 -11.13 19.64 -9.69
CA LEU A 57 -10.92 18.83 -10.88
C LEU A 57 -12.24 18.16 -11.23
N CYS A 58 -12.63 18.24 -12.50
CA CYS A 58 -13.92 17.75 -12.97
C CYS A 58 -13.75 16.83 -14.18
N VAL A 59 -14.62 15.83 -14.30
CA VAL A 59 -14.75 15.00 -15.51
C VAL A 59 -15.59 15.76 -16.54
N ALA A 60 -15.07 15.97 -17.75
CA ALA A 60 -15.71 16.82 -18.76
C ALA A 60 -16.98 16.21 -19.36
N ASP A 61 -16.94 14.94 -19.76
CA ASP A 61 -18.05 14.24 -20.42
C ASP A 61 -18.96 13.51 -19.40
N TYR A 62 -19.10 14.04 -18.18
CA TYR A 62 -19.80 13.36 -17.07
C TYR A 62 -21.30 13.14 -17.33
N ASP A 63 -21.90 14.04 -18.11
CA ASP A 63 -23.28 14.05 -18.55
C ASP A 63 -23.62 12.83 -19.42
N LYS A 64 -22.67 12.44 -20.27
CA LYS A 64 -22.75 11.28 -21.18
C LYS A 64 -22.54 9.94 -20.47
N LEU A 65 -22.09 9.96 -19.21
CA LEU A 65 -21.86 8.74 -18.44
C LEU A 65 -23.18 8.11 -17.99
N LEU A 66 -23.20 6.77 -17.95
CA LEU A 66 -24.34 6.03 -17.41
C LEU A 66 -24.30 6.03 -15.87
N PRO A 67 -25.36 6.50 -15.18
CA PRO A 67 -25.43 6.43 -13.72
C PRO A 67 -25.20 5.00 -13.21
N GLY A 68 -24.30 4.82 -12.25
CA GLY A 68 -24.04 3.53 -11.61
C GLY A 68 -23.21 2.53 -12.42
N ARG A 69 -22.81 2.85 -13.66
CA ARG A 69 -21.97 1.96 -14.50
C ARG A 69 -20.57 2.50 -14.79
N TRP A 70 -20.31 3.75 -14.45
CA TRP A 70 -19.01 4.37 -14.64
C TRP A 70 -18.48 4.92 -13.32
N SER A 71 -17.30 4.46 -12.93
CA SER A 71 -16.51 5.04 -11.85
C SER A 71 -15.05 4.72 -12.05
N HIS A 72 -14.17 5.71 -11.86
CA HIS A 72 -12.73 5.49 -11.91
C HIS A 72 -12.00 6.23 -10.81
N PHE A 73 -10.97 5.59 -10.29
CA PHE A 73 -10.04 6.26 -9.39
C PHE A 73 -9.11 7.16 -10.18
N ALA A 74 -8.96 8.38 -9.71
CA ALA A 74 -7.85 9.23 -10.08
C ALA A 74 -7.22 9.80 -8.82
N GLN A 75 -5.90 9.84 -8.84
CA GLN A 75 -5.12 10.60 -7.89
C GLN A 75 -4.69 11.89 -8.55
N PHE A 76 -4.83 13.02 -7.88
CA PHE A 76 -4.50 14.31 -8.47
C PHE A 76 -4.01 15.33 -7.46
N THR A 77 -3.31 16.33 -8.01
CA THR A 77 -2.72 17.45 -7.28
C THR A 77 -2.98 18.71 -8.09
N ILE A 78 -3.48 19.76 -7.43
CA ILE A 78 -3.67 21.08 -8.04
C ILE A 78 -2.73 22.06 -7.36
N ALA A 79 -2.04 22.88 -8.14
CA ALA A 79 -1.14 23.90 -7.65
C ALA A 79 -1.48 25.28 -8.20
N VAL A 80 -1.43 26.30 -7.35
CA VAL A 80 -1.44 27.70 -7.76
C VAL A 80 0.01 28.20 -7.70
N VAL A 81 0.52 28.61 -8.85
CA VAL A 81 1.93 28.94 -9.04
C VAL A 81 2.18 30.35 -8.51
N ASN A 82 3.22 30.49 -7.68
CA ASN A 82 3.72 31.79 -7.24
C ASN A 82 4.89 32.23 -8.14
N LYS A 83 5.13 33.54 -8.22
CA LYS A 83 6.31 34.14 -8.87
C LYS A 83 7.61 33.54 -8.36
N ASP A 84 7.67 33.18 -7.07
CA ASP A 84 8.70 32.33 -6.49
C ASP A 84 8.22 30.87 -6.49
N PRO A 85 8.80 29.98 -7.32
CA PRO A 85 8.37 28.59 -7.39
C PRO A 85 8.34 27.87 -6.03
N LYS A 86 9.20 28.26 -5.08
CA LYS A 86 9.27 27.67 -3.73
C LYS A 86 8.08 28.03 -2.85
N LYS A 87 7.35 29.10 -3.19
CA LYS A 87 6.14 29.57 -2.48
C LYS A 87 4.84 29.15 -3.15
N SER A 88 4.92 28.40 -4.26
CA SER A 88 3.72 27.87 -4.93
C SER A 88 2.90 27.02 -3.96
N LYS A 89 1.58 27.17 -4.00
CA LYS A 89 0.69 26.45 -3.11
C LYS A 89 0.21 25.20 -3.81
N TYR A 90 0.52 24.05 -3.23
CA TYR A 90 0.05 22.74 -3.70
C TYR A 90 -1.12 22.29 -2.83
N SER A 91 -2.08 21.65 -3.46
CA SER A 91 -3.08 20.87 -2.75
C SER A 91 -2.41 19.68 -2.06
N ALA A 92 -3.09 19.10 -1.07
CA ALA A 92 -2.76 17.74 -0.66
C ALA A 92 -2.97 16.80 -1.85
N ASP A 93 -2.14 15.77 -1.99
CA ASP A 93 -2.41 14.71 -2.95
C ASP A 93 -3.72 14.03 -2.58
N THR A 94 -4.62 13.92 -3.56
CA THR A 94 -5.99 13.46 -3.32
C THR A 94 -6.30 12.26 -4.17
N LEU A 95 -6.76 11.19 -3.53
CA LEU A 95 -7.33 10.02 -4.19
C LEU A 95 -8.85 10.16 -4.16
N HIS A 96 -9.48 10.14 -5.33
CA HIS A 96 -10.93 10.22 -5.44
C HIS A 96 -11.47 9.23 -6.48
N ARG A 97 -12.65 8.69 -6.20
CA ARG A 97 -13.39 7.81 -7.11
C ARG A 97 -14.42 8.66 -7.86
N PHE A 98 -14.03 9.17 -9.02
CA PHE A 98 -14.92 9.95 -9.87
C PHE A 98 -16.04 9.06 -10.41
N CYS A 99 -17.27 9.53 -10.33
CA CYS A 99 -18.44 8.89 -10.93
C CYS A 99 -19.42 9.94 -11.45
N LYS A 100 -20.55 9.54 -12.03
CA LYS A 100 -21.56 10.51 -12.50
C LYS A 100 -22.09 11.42 -11.37
N LYS A 101 -22.28 10.87 -10.16
CA LYS A 101 -22.79 11.64 -9.01
C LYS A 101 -21.72 12.55 -8.40
N GLU A 102 -20.49 12.05 -8.32
CA GLU A 102 -19.31 12.75 -7.80
C GLU A 102 -18.32 12.94 -8.96
N HIS A 103 -18.69 13.82 -9.90
CA HIS A 103 -17.92 14.07 -11.12
C HIS A 103 -16.83 15.13 -10.92
N ASP A 104 -16.92 15.87 -9.81
CA ASP A 104 -15.99 16.89 -9.38
C ASP A 104 -15.47 16.63 -7.97
N TRP A 105 -14.21 16.98 -7.74
CA TRP A 105 -13.61 16.93 -6.40
C TRP A 105 -12.55 18.02 -6.25
N GLY A 106 -12.46 18.61 -5.05
CA GLY A 106 -11.56 19.72 -4.83
C GLY A 106 -11.74 20.42 -3.49
N TRP A 107 -11.34 21.70 -3.45
CA TRP A 107 -11.24 22.48 -2.23
C TRP A 107 -12.09 23.73 -2.32
N LYS A 108 -13.12 23.81 -1.48
CA LYS A 108 -13.93 25.03 -1.27
C LYS A 108 -13.09 26.17 -0.69
N LYS A 109 -12.12 25.85 0.16
CA LYS A 109 -11.19 26.82 0.79
C LYS A 109 -9.75 26.54 0.36
N PHE A 110 -9.45 26.63 -0.94
CA PHE A 110 -8.10 26.34 -1.42
C PHE A 110 -7.10 27.39 -0.95
N MET A 111 -7.39 28.68 -1.16
CA MET A 111 -6.51 29.78 -0.75
C MET A 111 -7.34 31.03 -0.45
N GLU A 112 -6.99 31.78 0.59
CA GLU A 112 -7.59 33.10 0.85
C GLU A 112 -7.23 34.08 -0.27
N LEU A 113 -8.17 34.90 -0.70
CA LEU A 113 -7.93 35.86 -1.80
C LEU A 113 -6.89 36.92 -1.47
N SER A 114 -6.79 37.34 -0.21
CA SER A 114 -5.74 38.25 0.26
C SER A 114 -4.34 37.70 -0.01
N LYS A 115 -4.16 36.36 0.05
CA LYS A 115 -2.89 35.70 -0.25
C LYS A 115 -2.64 35.53 -1.75
N VAL A 116 -3.68 35.48 -2.57
CA VAL A 116 -3.53 35.38 -4.04
C VAL A 116 -2.79 36.60 -4.58
N ALA A 117 -3.07 37.79 -4.04
CA ALA A 117 -2.38 39.03 -4.40
C ALA A 117 -0.88 39.03 -4.03
N ASP A 118 -0.43 38.16 -3.11
CA ASP A 118 0.98 38.03 -2.69
C ASP A 118 1.80 37.17 -3.67
N GLY A 119 1.89 37.64 -4.91
CA GLY A 119 2.76 37.06 -5.93
C GLY A 119 2.27 35.79 -6.61
N PHE A 120 1.01 35.37 -6.40
CA PHE A 120 0.40 34.29 -7.20
C PHE A 120 -0.18 34.79 -8.53
N THR A 121 -0.37 36.09 -8.66
CA THR A 121 -0.68 36.77 -9.93
C THR A 121 0.55 37.50 -10.45
N VAL A 122 0.99 37.19 -11.67
CA VAL A 122 2.11 37.89 -12.35
C VAL A 122 1.54 38.55 -13.60
N GLY A 123 1.60 39.88 -13.68
CA GLY A 123 0.94 40.62 -14.77
C GLY A 123 -0.57 40.32 -14.84
N ASP A 124 -1.23 40.35 -13.68
CA ASP A 124 -2.64 39.98 -13.49
C ASP A 124 -3.04 38.59 -14.06
N THR A 125 -2.06 37.70 -14.21
CA THR A 125 -2.29 36.34 -14.68
C THR A 125 -2.12 35.36 -13.53
N LEU A 126 -3.17 34.60 -13.23
CA LEU A 126 -3.14 33.48 -12.30
C LEU A 126 -2.80 32.19 -13.05
N VAL A 127 -1.82 31.43 -12.58
CA VAL A 127 -1.41 30.16 -13.22
C VAL A 127 -1.75 28.99 -12.30
N ILE A 128 -2.58 28.08 -12.80
CA ILE A 128 -3.00 26.86 -12.13
C ILE A 128 -2.43 25.66 -12.86
N LYS A 129 -1.82 24.73 -12.14
CA LYS A 129 -1.33 23.46 -12.67
C LYS A 129 -2.12 22.31 -12.05
N ALA A 130 -2.47 21.32 -12.87
CA ALA A 130 -3.03 20.06 -12.41
C ALA A 130 -2.12 18.91 -12.83
N GLN A 131 -1.91 17.96 -11.93
CA GLN A 131 -1.28 16.68 -12.19
C GLN A 131 -2.32 15.62 -11.91
N VAL A 132 -2.56 14.71 -12.85
CA VAL A 132 -3.59 13.67 -12.74
C VAL A 132 -2.97 12.33 -13.06
N GLN A 133 -3.19 11.34 -12.19
CA GLN A 133 -2.86 9.94 -12.39
C GLN A 133 -4.16 9.14 -12.31
N VAL A 134 -4.58 8.64 -13.46
CA VAL A 134 -5.71 7.71 -13.55
C VAL A 134 -5.25 6.34 -13.06
N ILE A 135 -6.06 5.73 -12.20
CA ILE A 135 -5.77 4.41 -11.66
C ILE A 135 -6.76 3.40 -12.20
N ARG A 136 -6.23 2.39 -12.90
CA ARG A 136 -7.05 1.28 -13.41
C ARG A 136 -7.42 0.33 -12.31
N GLU A 137 -8.70 -0.04 -12.28
CA GLU A 137 -9.15 -1.24 -11.58
C GLU A 137 -8.98 -2.42 -12.54
N ASN A 138 -8.05 -3.32 -12.23
CA ASN A 138 -8.01 -4.63 -12.87
C ASN A 138 -8.06 -5.70 -11.76
N PRO A 139 -9.16 -6.47 -11.65
CA PRO A 139 -9.28 -7.53 -10.64
C PRO A 139 -8.16 -8.58 -10.70
N LEU A 140 -7.56 -8.78 -11.89
CA LEU A 140 -6.46 -9.72 -12.12
C LEU A 140 -5.08 -9.11 -11.86
N GLN A 141 -5.01 -7.78 -11.72
CA GLN A 141 -3.80 -7.06 -11.37
C GLN A 141 -4.10 -6.14 -10.19
N PRO A 142 -4.22 -6.69 -8.97
CA PRO A 142 -4.64 -5.95 -7.77
C PRO A 142 -3.65 -4.84 -7.36
N PHE A 143 -2.50 -4.78 -8.03
CA PHE A 143 -1.39 -3.90 -7.73
C PHE A 143 -1.23 -2.82 -8.81
N ARG A 144 -1.44 -1.58 -8.40
CA ARG A 144 -1.54 -0.38 -9.24
C ARG A 144 -0.15 0.08 -9.65
N CYS A 145 0.27 -0.15 -10.90
CA CYS A 145 1.49 0.46 -11.42
C CYS A 145 1.26 1.95 -11.64
N LEU A 146 1.87 2.79 -10.80
CA LEU A 146 1.90 4.24 -10.98
C LEU A 146 2.93 4.62 -12.05
N ASP A 147 2.73 5.75 -12.73
CA ASP A 147 3.77 6.32 -13.59
C ASP A 147 5.05 6.60 -12.77
N CYS A 148 6.22 6.43 -13.38
CA CYS A 148 7.48 6.46 -12.65
C CYS A 148 7.78 7.83 -12.02
N GLN A 149 7.43 8.93 -12.69
CA GLN A 149 7.68 10.27 -12.16
C GLN A 149 6.69 10.58 -11.04
N TYR A 150 5.42 10.25 -11.25
CA TYR A 150 4.39 10.45 -10.25
C TYR A 150 4.65 9.63 -8.98
N ARG A 151 5.02 8.35 -9.16
CA ARG A 151 5.43 7.47 -8.06
C ARG A 151 6.57 8.07 -7.24
N ARG A 152 7.62 8.59 -7.89
CA ARG A 152 8.76 9.22 -7.20
C ARG A 152 8.33 10.40 -6.33
N GLU A 153 7.47 11.27 -6.85
CA GLU A 153 6.94 12.42 -6.11
C GLU A 153 6.18 11.97 -4.86
N LEU A 154 5.30 10.96 -5.02
CA LEU A 154 4.53 10.40 -3.91
C LEU A 154 5.39 9.69 -2.86
N VAL A 155 6.36 8.87 -3.29
CA VAL A 155 7.27 8.18 -2.39
C VAL A 155 8.03 9.19 -1.54
N ARG A 156 8.57 10.25 -2.15
CA ARG A 156 9.30 11.30 -1.43
C ARG A 156 8.47 11.94 -0.32
N VAL A 157 7.16 12.10 -0.53
CA VAL A 157 6.25 12.75 0.42
C VAL A 157 5.76 11.76 1.49
N TYR A 158 5.44 10.53 1.10
CA TYR A 158 4.69 9.58 1.93
C TYR A 158 5.47 8.35 2.39
N ILE A 159 6.75 8.21 2.07
CA ILE A 159 7.56 7.04 2.46
C ILE A 159 7.50 6.79 3.98
N THR A 160 7.57 7.83 4.80
CA THR A 160 7.49 7.72 6.26
C THR A 160 6.11 7.25 6.73
N ASN A 161 5.02 7.68 6.07
CA ASN A 161 3.68 7.18 6.33
C ASN A 161 3.55 5.70 5.97
N VAL A 162 4.06 5.30 4.79
CA VAL A 162 4.06 3.91 4.32
C VAL A 162 4.87 3.03 5.28
N GLU A 163 6.07 3.47 5.66
CA GLU A 163 6.91 2.81 6.67
C GLU A 163 6.19 2.65 8.00
N GLY A 164 5.52 3.71 8.48
CA GLY A 164 4.74 3.67 9.71
C GLY A 164 3.59 2.66 9.65
N ILE A 165 2.86 2.57 8.53
CA ILE A 165 1.77 1.62 8.34
C ILE A 165 2.30 0.18 8.36
N CYS A 166 3.30 -0.12 7.53
CA CYS A 166 3.88 -1.46 7.44
C CYS A 166 4.52 -1.89 8.77
N ARG A 167 5.27 -1.00 9.43
CA ARG A 167 5.91 -1.30 10.72
C ARG A 167 4.89 -1.60 11.80
N ARG A 168 3.86 -0.75 11.97
CA ARG A 168 2.80 -1.00 12.95
C ARG A 168 2.14 -2.35 12.72
N PHE A 169 1.87 -2.71 11.47
CA PHE A 169 1.30 -4.01 11.16
C PHE A 169 2.22 -5.16 11.55
N VAL A 170 3.50 -5.10 11.16
CA VAL A 170 4.44 -6.19 11.44
C VAL A 170 4.69 -6.34 12.94
N GLU A 171 4.82 -5.25 13.68
CA GLU A 171 4.98 -5.30 15.14
C GLU A 171 3.71 -5.82 15.83
N GLU A 172 2.52 -5.41 15.39
CA GLU A 172 1.24 -5.94 15.91
C GLU A 172 1.15 -7.46 15.72
N LYS A 173 1.60 -7.98 14.56
CA LYS A 173 1.61 -9.43 14.29
C LYS A 173 2.71 -10.15 15.06
N ARG A 174 3.91 -9.57 15.16
CA ARG A 174 5.01 -10.10 15.95
C ARG A 174 4.60 -10.29 17.40
N GLU A 175 4.02 -9.27 18.03
CA GLU A 175 3.59 -9.32 19.44
C GLU A 175 2.56 -10.44 19.68
N LYS A 176 1.59 -10.60 18.75
CA LYS A 176 0.59 -11.67 18.81
C LYS A 176 1.22 -13.06 18.71
N LEU A 177 2.18 -13.24 17.81
CA LEU A 177 2.92 -14.51 17.69
C LEU A 177 3.83 -14.75 18.89
N GLY A 178 4.46 -13.70 19.44
CA GLY A 178 5.29 -13.76 20.64
C GLY A 178 4.53 -14.26 21.86
N LYS A 179 3.30 -13.78 22.08
CA LYS A 179 2.41 -14.25 23.15
C LYS A 179 2.15 -15.76 23.12
N VAL A 180 2.12 -16.36 21.93
CA VAL A 180 1.96 -17.82 21.79
C VAL A 180 3.21 -18.57 22.25
N ILE A 181 4.40 -18.01 22.00
CA ILE A 181 5.68 -18.60 22.39
C ILE A 181 5.94 -18.42 23.89
N GLU A 182 5.55 -17.27 24.45
CA GLU A 182 5.72 -16.96 25.88
C GLU A 182 4.90 -17.87 26.79
N ASP A 183 3.72 -18.32 26.35
CA ASP A 183 2.95 -19.36 27.05
C ASP A 183 3.64 -20.72 26.91
N THR A 184 4.53 -21.02 27.85
CA THR A 184 5.37 -22.23 27.85
C THR A 184 4.54 -23.51 27.78
N LEU A 185 3.35 -23.53 28.40
CA LEU A 185 2.48 -24.71 28.41
C LEU A 185 1.80 -24.89 27.05
N CYS A 186 1.21 -23.82 26.50
CA CYS A 186 0.59 -23.86 25.18
C CYS A 186 1.63 -24.14 24.09
N TRP A 187 2.82 -23.54 24.19
CA TRP A 187 3.90 -23.70 23.22
C TRP A 187 4.49 -25.11 23.21
N SER A 188 4.71 -25.71 24.38
CA SER A 188 5.19 -27.11 24.46
C SER A 188 4.16 -28.10 23.91
N SER A 189 2.88 -27.92 24.25
CA SER A 189 1.78 -28.71 23.67
C SER A 189 1.69 -28.55 22.15
N PHE A 190 1.82 -27.32 21.65
CA PHE A 190 1.83 -27.03 20.22
C PHE A 190 3.02 -27.68 19.49
N ARG A 191 4.22 -27.64 20.08
CA ARG A 191 5.42 -28.32 19.55
C ARG A 191 5.22 -29.82 19.46
N ALA A 192 4.63 -30.43 20.49
CA ALA A 192 4.32 -31.86 20.48
C ALA A 192 3.30 -32.21 19.39
N PHE A 193 2.22 -31.43 19.27
CA PHE A 193 1.25 -31.57 18.18
C PHE A 193 1.93 -31.49 16.82
N TRP A 194 2.67 -30.40 16.56
CA TRP A 194 3.28 -30.19 15.26
C TRP A 194 4.25 -31.30 14.91
N SER A 195 5.00 -31.82 15.88
CA SER A 195 5.93 -32.96 15.74
C SER A 195 5.24 -34.28 15.43
N ALA A 196 3.98 -34.46 15.86
CA ALA A 196 3.17 -35.64 15.57
C ALA A 196 2.42 -35.57 14.24
N VAL A 197 2.18 -34.38 13.68
CA VAL A 197 1.49 -34.22 12.38
C VAL A 197 2.34 -34.83 11.26
N GLU A 198 1.74 -35.64 10.40
CA GLU A 198 2.40 -36.23 9.23
C GLU A 198 2.90 -35.17 8.24
N ASP A 199 4.01 -35.45 7.55
CA ASP A 199 4.63 -34.51 6.61
C ASP A 199 3.70 -34.06 5.47
N ASN A 200 2.82 -34.94 4.99
CA ASN A 200 1.82 -34.58 3.98
C ASN A 200 0.81 -33.57 4.51
N ALA A 201 0.37 -33.73 5.76
CA ALA A 201 -0.52 -32.79 6.43
C ALA A 201 0.20 -31.47 6.72
N ARG A 202 1.45 -31.49 7.22
CA ARG A 202 2.26 -30.27 7.40
C ARG A 202 2.39 -29.46 6.12
N ARG A 203 2.72 -30.11 4.99
CA ARG A 203 2.83 -29.45 3.67
C ARG A 203 1.51 -28.82 3.22
N ARG A 204 0.36 -29.43 3.54
CA ARG A 204 -0.96 -28.85 3.25
C ARG A 204 -1.28 -27.65 4.14
N LEU A 205 -0.92 -27.69 5.42
CA LEU A 205 -1.15 -26.60 6.36
C LEU A 205 -0.21 -25.41 6.11
N ALA A 206 1.01 -25.65 5.65
CA ALA A 206 2.04 -24.65 5.39
C ALA A 206 1.88 -23.89 4.05
N ARG A 207 0.72 -23.96 3.39
CA ARG A 207 0.45 -23.27 2.13
C ARG A 207 -0.98 -22.77 1.98
N GLU A 208 -1.13 -21.65 1.28
CA GLU A 208 -2.44 -21.05 0.97
C GLU A 208 -2.46 -20.50 -0.46
N LYS A 209 -3.65 -20.48 -1.08
CA LYS A 209 -3.81 -19.92 -2.42
C LYS A 209 -3.51 -18.42 -2.44
N THR A 210 -2.81 -17.99 -3.49
CA THR A 210 -2.41 -16.59 -3.70
C THR A 210 -3.62 -15.65 -3.75
N ASP A 211 -4.73 -16.05 -4.36
CA ASP A 211 -5.93 -15.21 -4.46
C ASP A 211 -6.59 -14.96 -3.09
N ILE A 212 -6.59 -15.95 -2.20
CA ILE A 212 -7.08 -15.82 -0.83
C ILE A 212 -6.22 -14.82 -0.05
N ILE A 213 -4.89 -14.96 -0.13
CA ILE A 213 -3.95 -14.03 0.50
C ILE A 213 -4.12 -12.61 -0.05
N PHE A 214 -4.16 -12.44 -1.37
CA PHE A 214 -4.30 -11.11 -1.97
C PHE A 214 -5.62 -10.43 -1.61
N LYS A 215 -6.74 -11.17 -1.57
CA LYS A 215 -8.02 -10.63 -1.08
C LYS A 215 -7.89 -10.15 0.37
N ALA A 216 -7.23 -10.92 1.23
CA ALA A 216 -7.03 -10.55 2.62
C ALA A 216 -6.08 -9.34 2.78
N VAL A 217 -5.03 -9.25 1.97
CA VAL A 217 -4.09 -8.12 1.94
C VAL A 217 -4.80 -6.84 1.50
N VAL A 218 -5.55 -6.88 0.40
CA VAL A 218 -6.34 -5.72 -0.08
C VAL A 218 -7.31 -5.27 1.00
N LYS A 219 -8.05 -6.21 1.61
CA LYS A 219 -8.98 -5.90 2.71
C LYS A 219 -8.28 -5.24 3.91
N ARG A 220 -7.01 -5.57 4.19
CA ARG A 220 -6.26 -5.03 5.32
C ARG A 220 -5.66 -3.66 5.05
N PHE A 221 -5.09 -3.45 3.86
CA PHE A 221 -4.22 -2.30 3.59
C PHE A 221 -4.80 -1.27 2.63
N PHE A 222 -5.76 -1.63 1.80
CA PHE A 222 -6.31 -0.69 0.83
C PHE A 222 -7.48 0.09 1.44
N ASN A 223 -7.37 1.43 1.40
CA ASN A 223 -8.43 2.34 1.81
C ASN A 223 -8.66 3.34 0.68
N GLU A 224 -9.85 3.29 0.08
CA GLU A 224 -10.22 4.12 -1.08
C GLU A 224 -10.11 5.63 -0.82
N LYS A 225 -10.12 6.04 0.45
CA LYS A 225 -10.03 7.45 0.86
C LYS A 225 -8.60 7.90 1.17
N GLU A 226 -7.62 7.00 1.11
CA GLU A 226 -6.24 7.30 1.50
C GLU A 226 -5.26 7.03 0.35
N VAL A 227 -4.57 8.09 -0.08
CA VAL A 227 -3.46 8.02 -1.05
C VAL A 227 -2.36 7.06 -0.60
N THR A 228 -1.99 7.13 0.68
CA THR A 228 -0.96 6.28 1.29
C THR A 228 -1.25 4.80 1.11
N SER A 229 -2.52 4.40 1.11
CA SER A 229 -2.92 3.01 0.90
C SER A 229 -2.53 2.49 -0.49
N THR A 230 -2.57 3.35 -1.52
CA THR A 230 -2.14 2.98 -2.88
C THR A 230 -0.64 2.73 -2.95
N LEU A 231 0.16 3.55 -2.26
CA LEU A 231 1.61 3.34 -2.16
C LEU A 231 1.96 2.11 -1.33
N VAL A 232 1.23 1.84 -0.25
CA VAL A 232 1.38 0.58 0.51
C VAL A 232 1.13 -0.60 -0.42
N MET A 233 0.04 -0.58 -1.20
CA MET A 233 -0.25 -1.65 -2.16
C MET A 233 0.86 -1.82 -3.22
N ASP A 234 1.42 -0.74 -3.73
CA ASP A 234 2.55 -0.76 -4.67
C ASP A 234 3.85 -1.33 -4.05
N ALA A 235 4.12 -0.99 -2.79
CA ALA A 235 5.24 -1.57 -2.04
C ALA A 235 5.06 -3.08 -1.82
N LEU A 236 3.87 -3.51 -1.38
CA LEU A 236 3.54 -4.93 -1.19
C LEU A 236 3.64 -5.72 -2.49
N TYR A 237 3.26 -5.14 -3.63
CA TYR A 237 3.43 -5.75 -4.94
C TYR A 237 4.89 -5.97 -5.31
N SER A 238 5.69 -4.92 -5.12
CA SER A 238 7.12 -4.94 -5.41
C SER A 238 7.80 -6.01 -4.55
N GLY A 239 7.40 -6.11 -3.27
CA GLY A 239 7.79 -7.18 -2.36
C GLY A 239 7.39 -8.58 -2.86
N CYS A 240 6.15 -8.77 -3.31
CA CYS A 240 5.69 -10.05 -3.88
C CYS A 240 6.53 -10.46 -5.11
N LYS A 241 6.83 -9.51 -6.01
CA LYS A 241 7.70 -9.76 -7.16
C LYS A 241 9.12 -10.12 -6.75
N ALA A 242 9.65 -9.52 -5.69
CA ALA A 242 10.97 -9.85 -5.17
C ALA A 242 11.02 -11.30 -4.65
N LEU A 243 9.95 -11.78 -3.99
CA LEU A 243 9.83 -13.18 -3.55
C LEU A 243 9.83 -14.17 -4.73
N ASP A 244 9.14 -13.86 -5.82
CA ASP A 244 9.13 -14.71 -7.03
C ASP A 244 10.52 -14.75 -7.70
N ARG A 245 11.24 -13.62 -7.74
CA ARG A 245 12.59 -13.54 -8.33
C ARG A 245 13.64 -14.31 -7.53
N GLN A 246 13.61 -14.24 -6.19
CA GLN A 246 14.57 -14.97 -5.34
C GLN A 246 14.49 -16.49 -5.53
N LYS A 247 13.30 -17.05 -5.77
CA LYS A 247 13.15 -18.49 -6.07
C LYS A 247 13.83 -18.87 -7.39
N LYS A 248 13.68 -18.05 -8.43
CA LYS A 248 14.28 -18.30 -9.75
C LYS A 248 15.81 -18.24 -9.70
N ASN A 249 16.37 -17.31 -8.93
CA ASN A 249 17.83 -17.20 -8.76
C ASN A 249 18.42 -18.33 -7.91
N LYS A 250 17.67 -18.93 -6.96
CA LYS A 250 18.15 -20.15 -6.27
C LYS A 250 18.35 -21.35 -7.21
N ASN A 251 17.64 -21.40 -8.34
CA ASN A 251 17.81 -22.46 -9.36
C ASN A 251 19.00 -22.20 -10.31
N HIS A 252 19.55 -20.99 -10.33
CA HIS A 252 20.75 -20.61 -11.06
C HIS A 252 21.78 -20.09 -10.07
N LYS A 253 22.66 -20.96 -9.54
CA LYS A 253 23.84 -20.52 -8.77
C LYS A 253 24.67 -19.58 -9.63
N LEU A 254 24.48 -18.27 -9.48
CA LEU A 254 25.43 -17.23 -9.89
C LEU A 254 25.14 -15.96 -9.09
N ASP A 255 26.21 -15.51 -8.46
CA ASP A 255 26.50 -14.22 -7.86
C ASP A 255 25.98 -13.90 -6.45
N ALA A 256 26.92 -14.00 -5.51
CA ALA A 256 26.81 -13.55 -4.13
C ALA A 256 27.19 -12.07 -4.07
N GLY A 257 26.18 -11.21 -3.90
CA GLY A 257 26.41 -9.77 -3.70
C GLY A 257 25.25 -8.99 -3.07
N TYR A 258 24.09 -9.62 -2.83
CA TYR A 258 22.95 -8.98 -2.19
C TYR A 258 22.58 -9.74 -0.91
N ASP A 259 22.50 -8.99 0.18
CA ASP A 259 22.08 -9.37 1.54
C ASP A 259 21.30 -10.72 1.58
N SER A 260 22.02 -11.76 1.99
CA SER A 260 21.57 -13.16 1.99
C SER A 260 20.53 -13.40 3.10
N PHE A 261 19.33 -12.84 2.95
CA PHE A 261 18.23 -13.15 3.86
C PHE A 261 17.58 -14.49 3.51
N THR A 262 17.39 -15.33 4.51
CA THR A 262 16.60 -16.57 4.37
C THR A 262 15.12 -16.19 4.42
N PRO A 263 14.35 -16.34 3.33
CA PRO A 263 12.97 -15.88 3.32
C PRO A 263 12.09 -16.68 4.29
N VAL A 264 10.96 -16.10 4.65
CA VAL A 264 9.93 -16.77 5.48
C VAL A 264 8.96 -17.55 4.61
N VAL A 265 8.72 -17.06 3.40
CA VAL A 265 7.68 -17.54 2.50
C VAL A 265 8.18 -17.54 1.05
N TRP A 266 7.79 -18.55 0.29
CA TRP A 266 7.96 -18.63 -1.16
C TRP A 266 6.63 -18.46 -1.88
N MET A 267 6.69 -17.96 -3.12
CA MET A 267 5.58 -18.04 -4.06
C MET A 267 5.82 -19.22 -5.01
N GLU A 268 4.82 -20.10 -5.13
CA GLU A 268 4.84 -21.26 -6.01
C GLU A 268 3.58 -21.31 -6.86
N LYS A 269 3.69 -20.89 -8.13
CA LYS A 269 2.56 -20.76 -9.05
C LYS A 269 1.44 -19.94 -8.39
N ASP A 270 0.37 -20.61 -7.95
CA ASP A 270 -0.82 -20.03 -7.34
C ASP A 270 -0.89 -20.18 -5.82
N PHE A 271 0.23 -20.50 -5.15
CA PHE A 271 0.30 -20.67 -3.71
C PHE A 271 1.41 -19.84 -3.08
N PHE A 272 1.16 -19.35 -1.87
CA PHE A 272 2.21 -19.01 -0.92
C PHE A 272 2.53 -20.23 -0.05
N VAL A 273 3.81 -20.48 0.20
CA VAL A 273 4.30 -21.65 0.95
C VAL A 273 5.35 -21.20 1.97
N LEU A 274 5.31 -21.72 3.19
CA LEU A 274 6.37 -21.47 4.18
C LEU A 274 7.73 -21.97 3.69
N ALA A 275 8.77 -21.20 3.95
CA ALA A 275 10.13 -21.49 3.48
C ALA A 275 10.92 -22.47 4.37
N GLY A 276 10.36 -22.84 5.51
CA GLY A 276 10.97 -23.72 6.50
C GLY A 276 9.93 -24.22 7.50
N ASP A 277 10.40 -24.88 8.56
CA ASP A 277 9.53 -25.36 9.63
C ASP A 277 8.88 -24.20 10.41
N ILE A 278 7.61 -24.35 10.76
CA ILE A 278 6.84 -23.28 11.41
C ILE A 278 7.42 -22.87 12.76
N LEU A 279 7.97 -23.81 13.55
CA LEU A 279 8.51 -23.50 14.87
C LEU A 279 9.74 -22.59 14.75
N SER A 280 10.67 -22.96 13.87
CA SER A 280 11.86 -22.16 13.59
C SER A 280 11.51 -20.80 12.97
N LEU A 281 10.51 -20.76 12.09
CA LEU A 281 10.07 -19.51 11.48
C LEU A 281 9.45 -18.56 12.51
N LEU A 282 8.59 -19.06 13.41
CA LEU A 282 7.95 -18.27 14.47
C LEU A 282 8.97 -17.68 15.44
N GLU A 283 9.90 -18.51 15.93
CA GLU A 283 10.97 -18.05 16.84
C GLU A 283 11.82 -16.96 16.17
N ARG A 284 12.21 -17.18 14.91
CA ARG A 284 13.00 -16.21 14.16
C ARG A 284 12.27 -14.89 13.96
N VAL A 285 11.02 -14.90 13.51
CA VAL A 285 10.30 -13.64 13.25
C VAL A 285 9.95 -12.89 14.52
N VAL A 286 9.87 -13.55 15.68
CA VAL A 286 9.68 -12.89 16.97
C VAL A 286 10.97 -12.20 17.41
N LEU A 287 12.13 -12.83 17.20
CA LEU A 287 13.44 -12.31 17.57
C LEU A 287 14.00 -11.21 16.64
N GLU A 288 13.64 -11.21 15.34
CA GLU A 288 14.21 -10.27 14.36
C GLU A 288 13.31 -9.04 14.12
N PRO A 289 13.52 -7.88 14.78
CA PRO A 289 12.74 -6.66 14.54
C PRO A 289 12.85 -6.15 13.11
N LEU A 290 11.86 -5.38 12.64
CA LEU A 290 12.03 -4.67 11.37
C LEU A 290 13.15 -3.62 11.49
N PRO A 291 14.14 -3.59 10.58
CA PRO A 291 15.22 -2.62 10.61
C PRO A 291 14.69 -1.19 10.74
N SER A 292 15.24 -0.41 11.67
CA SER A 292 14.95 1.02 11.75
C SER A 292 15.84 1.75 10.75
N TYR A 293 15.24 2.42 9.77
CA TYR A 293 15.98 3.15 8.74
C TYR A 293 16.53 4.52 9.20
N LYS A 294 16.38 4.88 10.48
CA LYS A 294 16.86 6.18 11.00
C LYS A 294 18.39 6.30 11.01
N ASP A 295 19.14 5.20 10.94
CA ASP A 295 20.61 5.20 11.08
C ASP A 295 21.38 5.29 9.77
N ASP A 296 20.69 5.37 8.63
CA ASP A 296 21.33 5.28 7.33
C ASP A 296 21.67 6.68 6.76
N LYS A 297 22.09 7.59 7.64
CA LYS A 297 22.92 8.74 7.26
C LYS A 297 24.37 8.24 7.17
N GLY A 298 24.66 7.49 6.11
CA GLY A 298 26.05 7.22 5.72
C GLY A 298 26.86 8.52 5.65
N PRO A 299 28.19 8.47 5.82
CA PRO A 299 29.02 9.66 5.93
C PRO A 299 28.75 10.58 4.73
N GLN A 300 28.27 11.79 5.02
CA GLN A 300 28.26 12.87 4.05
C GLN A 300 29.72 13.20 3.73
N ASN A 301 30.32 12.46 2.80
CA ASN A 301 31.54 12.89 2.14
C ASN A 301 31.17 14.10 1.29
N ARG A 302 31.32 15.28 1.90
CA ARG A 302 31.52 16.54 1.20
C ARG A 302 32.87 16.47 0.50
N THR A 303 32.94 15.75 -0.62
CA THR A 303 33.96 16.00 -1.63
C THR A 303 33.27 16.67 -2.79
N LYS A 304 33.60 17.95 -2.88
CA LYS A 304 33.15 18.94 -3.84
C LYS A 304 33.80 18.60 -5.17
N ASP A 305 33.17 17.78 -6.01
CA ASP A 305 33.55 17.63 -7.41
C ASP A 305 32.31 17.50 -8.30
N GLY A 306 32.32 18.30 -9.36
CA GLY A 306 31.17 18.61 -10.21
C GLY A 306 30.78 17.47 -11.14
N ALA A 307 30.16 16.43 -10.58
CA ALA A 307 29.39 15.45 -11.34
C ALA A 307 27.90 15.85 -11.36
N SER A 308 27.30 15.74 -12.53
CA SER A 308 25.96 16.20 -12.88
C SER A 308 24.87 15.87 -11.84
N GLY A 309 24.00 16.83 -11.51
CA GLY A 309 22.89 16.66 -10.56
C GLY A 309 21.86 15.56 -10.91
N ASP A 310 22.02 14.89 -12.05
CA ASP A 310 21.17 13.79 -12.51
C ASP A 310 21.60 12.43 -11.93
N GLU A 311 22.86 12.25 -11.55
CA GLU A 311 23.37 11.00 -10.91
C GLU A 311 22.97 10.90 -9.44
N PHE A 312 23.16 11.97 -8.67
CA PHE A 312 22.73 12.03 -7.27
C PHE A 312 21.22 11.77 -7.13
N GLY A 313 20.40 12.33 -8.02
CA GLY A 313 18.95 12.11 -8.02
C GLY A 313 18.56 10.65 -8.30
N LYS A 314 19.30 9.94 -9.16
CA LYS A 314 19.06 8.53 -9.49
C LYS A 314 19.39 7.61 -8.30
N GLU A 315 20.48 7.86 -7.59
CA GLU A 315 20.87 7.06 -6.42
C GLU A 315 19.85 7.15 -5.27
N PHE A 316 19.33 8.34 -4.96
CA PHE A 316 18.28 8.51 -3.95
C PHE A 316 16.99 7.77 -4.32
N VAL A 317 16.62 7.81 -5.61
CA VAL A 317 15.43 7.14 -6.12
C VAL A 317 15.58 5.62 -6.03
N GLU A 318 16.70 5.08 -6.50
CA GLU A 318 16.94 3.64 -6.40
C GLU A 318 16.96 3.16 -4.95
N ARG A 319 17.51 3.97 -4.04
CA ARG A 319 17.52 3.66 -2.62
C ARG A 319 16.11 3.58 -2.04
N ASP A 320 15.26 4.57 -2.30
CA ASP A 320 13.88 4.56 -1.80
C ASP A 320 13.04 3.45 -2.44
N GLU A 321 13.29 3.11 -3.71
CA GLU A 321 12.64 1.95 -4.35
C GLU A 321 13.07 0.61 -3.74
N ARG A 322 14.38 0.44 -3.44
CA ARG A 322 14.88 -0.75 -2.73
C ARG A 322 14.26 -0.83 -1.34
N ARG A 323 14.18 0.29 -0.61
CA ARG A 323 13.54 0.37 0.71
C ARG A 323 12.09 -0.05 0.70
N LEU A 324 11.29 0.49 -0.24
CA LEU A 324 9.88 0.11 -0.36
C LEU A 324 9.69 -1.35 -0.75
N THR A 325 10.55 -1.86 -1.64
CA THR A 325 10.52 -3.26 -2.04
C THR A 325 10.80 -4.19 -0.86
N GLU A 326 11.84 -3.88 -0.08
CA GLU A 326 12.21 -4.67 1.10
C GLU A 326 11.16 -4.58 2.22
N LEU A 327 10.65 -3.38 2.50
CA LEU A 327 9.56 -3.18 3.44
C LEU A 327 8.31 -3.96 3.02
N GLY A 328 7.95 -3.88 1.73
CA GLY A 328 6.84 -4.62 1.15
C GLY A 328 7.04 -6.12 1.28
N ARG A 329 8.24 -6.63 0.97
CA ARG A 329 8.62 -8.05 1.07
C ARG A 329 8.41 -8.56 2.50
N ARG A 330 9.02 -7.91 3.50
CA ARG A 330 8.90 -8.31 4.91
C ARG A 330 7.45 -8.23 5.42
N THR A 331 6.70 -7.23 4.97
CA THR A 331 5.28 -7.08 5.34
C THR A 331 4.45 -8.22 4.78
N VAL A 332 4.67 -8.62 3.53
CA VAL A 332 4.00 -9.77 2.90
C VAL A 332 4.38 -11.08 3.61
N GLU A 333 5.67 -11.29 3.88
CA GLU A 333 6.15 -12.46 4.63
C GLU A 333 5.47 -12.60 5.98
N MET A 334 5.46 -11.53 6.78
CA MET A 334 4.77 -11.51 8.07
C MET A 334 3.26 -11.72 7.94
N PHE A 335 2.63 -11.10 6.93
CA PHE A 335 1.20 -11.26 6.69
C PHE A 335 0.85 -12.73 6.41
N VAL A 336 1.59 -13.37 5.50
CA VAL A 336 1.34 -14.75 5.11
C VAL A 336 1.64 -15.70 6.27
N LEU A 337 2.75 -15.52 6.98
CA LEU A 337 3.08 -16.34 8.15
C LEU A 337 1.98 -16.27 9.20
N ALA A 338 1.55 -15.07 9.59
CA ALA A 338 0.49 -14.88 10.56
C ALA A 338 -0.85 -15.44 10.05
N HIS A 339 -1.13 -15.32 8.74
CA HIS A 339 -2.35 -15.87 8.14
C HIS A 339 -2.37 -17.40 8.19
N LEU A 340 -1.29 -18.05 7.78
CA LEU A 340 -1.15 -19.51 7.79
C LEU A 340 -1.18 -20.05 9.23
N PHE A 341 -0.50 -19.37 10.15
CA PHE A 341 -0.53 -19.73 11.56
C PHE A 341 -1.97 -19.67 12.09
N SER A 342 -2.61 -18.51 12.09
CA SER A 342 -3.91 -18.34 12.76
C SER A 342 -5.09 -19.01 12.08
N ASN A 343 -5.12 -19.09 10.74
CA ASN A 343 -6.29 -19.60 10.03
C ASN A 343 -6.18 -21.06 9.60
N ARG A 344 -5.00 -21.67 9.72
CA ARG A 344 -4.76 -23.05 9.26
C ARG A 344 -4.14 -23.90 10.36
N ILE A 345 -2.94 -23.53 10.80
CA ILE A 345 -2.14 -24.37 11.70
C ILE A 345 -2.72 -24.35 13.12
N GLU A 346 -3.05 -23.17 13.63
CA GLU A 346 -3.65 -22.99 14.97
C GLU A 346 -5.05 -23.60 15.04
N VAL A 347 -5.83 -23.50 13.95
CA VAL A 347 -7.14 -24.15 13.84
C VAL A 347 -7.01 -25.67 13.95
N ALA A 348 -6.11 -26.27 13.16
CA ALA A 348 -5.86 -27.71 13.21
C ALA A 348 -5.33 -28.17 14.58
N TYR A 349 -4.51 -27.35 15.25
CA TYR A 349 -4.07 -27.62 16.62
C TYR A 349 -5.25 -27.63 17.60
N ARG A 350 -6.11 -26.61 17.57
CA ARG A 350 -7.29 -26.52 18.46
C ARG A 350 -8.26 -27.68 18.23
N GLU A 351 -8.46 -28.08 16.97
CA GLU A 351 -9.27 -29.25 16.62
C GLU A 351 -8.67 -30.54 17.19
N ALA A 352 -7.36 -30.74 17.05
CA ALA A 352 -6.68 -31.91 17.60
C ALA A 352 -6.75 -31.98 19.14
N VAL A 353 -6.58 -30.84 19.82
CA VAL A 353 -6.73 -30.76 21.28
C VAL A 353 -8.17 -31.06 21.71
N ALA A 354 -9.16 -30.51 21.00
CA ALA A 354 -10.57 -30.76 21.28
C ALA A 354 -10.93 -32.24 21.09
N LEU A 355 -10.45 -32.85 20.01
CA LEU A 355 -10.67 -34.28 19.73
C LEU A 355 -10.07 -35.16 20.82
N LYS A 356 -8.81 -34.91 21.21
CA LYS A 356 -8.15 -35.66 22.28
C LYS A 356 -8.91 -35.56 23.61
N ARG A 357 -9.41 -34.37 23.95
CA ARG A 357 -10.22 -34.17 25.16
C ARG A 357 -11.56 -34.93 25.08
N GLN A 358 -12.17 -34.97 23.90
CA GLN A 358 -13.40 -35.73 23.68
C GLN A 358 -13.15 -37.25 23.84
N GLU A 359 -12.05 -37.77 23.31
CA GLU A 359 -11.65 -39.18 23.47
C GLU A 359 -11.30 -39.55 24.93
N GLU A 360 -10.74 -38.61 25.69
CA GLU A 360 -10.52 -38.78 27.14
C GLU A 360 -11.84 -38.87 27.89
N LEU A 361 -12.80 -37.99 27.63
CA LEU A 361 -14.12 -38.01 28.26
C LEU A 361 -14.89 -39.30 27.96
N ILE A 362 -14.85 -39.78 26.71
CA ILE A 362 -15.50 -41.04 26.32
C ILE A 362 -14.89 -42.22 27.11
N ARG A 363 -13.55 -42.27 27.23
CA ARG A 363 -12.89 -43.34 27.99
C ARG A 363 -13.22 -43.30 29.48
N GLU A 364 -13.34 -42.11 30.07
CA GLU A 364 -13.77 -41.95 31.46
C GLU A 364 -15.21 -42.44 31.67
N GLU A 365 -16.12 -42.12 30.73
CA GLU A 365 -17.51 -42.58 30.76
C GLU A 365 -17.61 -44.11 30.60
N GLU A 366 -16.86 -44.69 29.65
CA GLU A 366 -16.81 -46.14 29.45
C GLU A 366 -16.26 -46.86 30.70
N ALA A 367 -15.21 -46.34 31.32
CA ALA A 367 -14.66 -46.90 32.56
C ALA A 367 -15.62 -46.79 33.74
N ALA A 368 -16.35 -45.67 33.86
CA ALA A 368 -17.37 -45.49 34.90
C ALA A 368 -18.55 -46.47 34.70
N GLY A 369 -19.00 -46.66 33.46
CA GLY A 369 -20.05 -47.62 33.13
C GLY A 369 -19.66 -49.07 33.39
N GLN A 370 -18.40 -49.43 33.12
CA GLN A 370 -17.85 -50.76 33.47
C GLN A 370 -17.82 -50.97 34.98
N ALA A 371 -17.33 -49.99 35.75
CA ALA A 371 -17.31 -50.07 37.20
C ALA A 371 -18.71 -50.18 37.82
N GLU A 372 -19.71 -49.48 37.28
CA GLU A 372 -21.11 -49.60 37.74
C GLU A 372 -21.71 -50.99 37.45
N ASN A 373 -21.34 -51.60 36.32
CA ASN A 373 -21.76 -52.96 35.99
C ASN A 373 -21.07 -54.03 36.84
N GLU A 374 -19.85 -53.79 37.32
CA GLU A 374 -19.15 -54.70 38.25
C GLU A 374 -19.67 -54.60 39.70
N LEU A 375 -20.35 -53.50 40.04
CA LEU A 375 -20.96 -53.26 41.36
C LEU A 375 -22.41 -53.77 41.48
N LYS A 376 -23.05 -54.18 40.37
CA LYS A 376 -24.38 -54.81 40.32
C LYS A 376 -24.25 -56.32 40.21
#